data_AF-A0A1H8ULR7-F1
#
_entry.id   AF-A0A1H8ULR7-F1
#
_cell.length_a   1.000
_cell.length_b   1.000
_cell.length_c   1.000
_cell.angle_alpha   90.00
_cell.angle_beta   90.00
_cell.angle_gamma   90.00
#
_symmetry.space_group_name_H-M   'P 1'
#
loop_
_entity.id
_entity.type
_entity.pdbx_description
1 polymer ?
#
loop_
_entity_poly.entity_id
_entity_poly.type
_entity_poly.pdbx_seq_one_letter_code
_entity_poly.pdbx_strand_id
1 'polypeptide(L)'
;MENYPITISTDKEVHHFEVGEYPHHDETKCRYKVFEDGKLVASFEPDAQNVLHLCKNAEGLDEELLYLLADQIEARLQHPGDKHLKDFNNNAS
;
A
#
# COMPACT_ATOMS: atom_id res chain seq x y z
N MET A 1 10.92 5.06 10.60
CA MET A 1 9.77 4.90 9.68
C MET A 1 9.21 3.52 9.98
N GLU A 2 7.96 3.44 10.42
CA GLU A 2 7.26 2.16 10.58
C GLU A 2 6.58 1.84 9.26
N ASN A 3 6.95 0.73 8.64
CA ASN A 3 6.18 0.20 7.52
C ASN A 3 4.91 -0.46 8.08
N TYR A 4 3.84 -0.48 7.31
CA TYR A 4 2.63 -1.22 7.67
C TYR A 4 2.34 -2.31 6.63
N PRO A 5 1.86 -3.48 7.09
CA PRO A 5 1.52 -4.56 6.18
C PRO A 5 0.21 -4.25 5.44
N ILE A 6 0.16 -4.65 4.17
CA ILE A 6 -1.05 -4.76 3.36
C ILE A 6 -1.10 -6.19 2.83
N THR A 7 -2.22 -6.87 3.03
CA THR A 7 -2.48 -8.18 2.42
C THR A 7 -3.55 -8.01 1.36
N ILE A 8 -3.26 -8.47 0.15
CA ILE A 8 -4.21 -8.49 -0.96
C ILE A 8 -4.41 -9.94 -1.37
N SER A 9 -5.66 -10.39 -1.32
CA SER A 9 -6.06 -11.71 -1.78
C SER A 9 -6.74 -11.58 -3.13
N THR A 10 -6.15 -12.15 -4.17
CA THR A 10 -6.79 -12.32 -5.48
C THR A 10 -7.32 -13.74 -5.60
N ASP A 11 -8.12 -14.03 -6.64
CA ASP A 11 -8.58 -15.40 -6.93
C ASP A 11 -7.43 -16.40 -7.16
N LYS A 12 -6.23 -15.90 -7.50
CA LYS A 12 -5.07 -16.72 -7.87
C LYS A 12 -4.11 -16.93 -6.69
N GLU A 13 -3.87 -15.89 -5.90
CA GLU A 13 -2.85 -15.89 -4.86
C GLU A 13 -3.06 -14.79 -3.81
N VAL A 14 -2.38 -14.95 -2.67
CA VAL A 14 -2.36 -13.98 -1.58
C VAL A 14 -0.99 -13.32 -1.52
N HIS A 15 -0.97 -12.01 -1.75
CA HIS A 15 0.23 -11.19 -1.69
C HIS A 15 0.37 -10.50 -0.33
N HIS A 16 1.61 -10.44 0.15
CA HIS A 16 1.96 -9.78 1.40
C HIS A 16 2.91 -8.63 1.10
N PHE A 17 2.40 -7.41 1.25
CA PHE A 17 3.14 -6.20 0.99
C PHE A 17 3.44 -5.45 2.28
N GLU A 18 4.54 -4.70 2.27
CA GLU A 18 4.89 -3.72 3.29
C GLU A 18 4.93 -2.33 2.66
N VAL A 19 4.19 -1.39 3.23
CA VAL A 19 4.17 0.00 2.73
C VAL A 19 4.88 0.90 3.71
N GLY A 20 5.90 1.59 3.23
CA GLY A 20 6.61 2.63 3.96
C GLY A 20 6.26 4.02 3.42
N GLU A 21 5.96 4.94 4.33
CA GLU A 21 5.85 6.37 4.02
C GLU A 21 7.19 7.07 4.27
N TYR A 22 7.70 7.75 3.25
CA TYR A 22 9.00 8.42 3.33
C TYR A 22 8.84 9.95 3.24
N PRO A 23 9.03 10.71 4.35
CA PRO A 23 9.11 12.16 4.31
C PRO A 23 10.22 12.66 3.38
N HIS A 24 9.83 13.63 2.56
CA HIS A 24 10.64 14.19 1.48
C HIS A 24 11.74 15.14 1.99
N HIS A 25 12.97 14.92 1.53
CA HIS A 25 14.00 15.97 1.47
C HIS A 25 14.44 16.30 0.03
N ASP A 26 14.15 15.44 -0.95
CA ASP A 26 14.61 15.61 -2.33
C ASP A 26 13.49 15.29 -3.32
N GLU A 27 13.48 16.01 -4.44
CA GLU A 27 12.37 16.38 -5.33
C GLU A 27 11.75 15.22 -6.17
N THR A 28 11.78 13.97 -5.70
CA THR A 28 11.27 12.81 -6.44
C THR A 28 9.97 12.28 -5.86
N LYS A 29 8.87 12.98 -6.14
CA LYS A 29 7.42 12.64 -6.09
C LYS A 29 6.90 11.34 -5.42
N CYS A 30 7.61 10.20 -5.40
CA CYS A 30 7.12 8.94 -4.85
C CYS A 30 7.21 8.86 -3.31
N ARG A 31 6.16 9.30 -2.62
CA ARG A 31 6.06 9.32 -1.14
C ARG A 31 5.86 7.94 -0.51
N TYR A 32 5.11 7.06 -1.17
CA TYR A 32 4.80 5.72 -0.66
C TYR A 32 5.58 4.67 -1.43
N LYS A 33 6.26 3.77 -0.71
CA LYS A 33 7.02 2.66 -1.30
C LYS A 33 6.43 1.35 -0.81
N VAL A 34 6.18 0.44 -1.75
CA VAL A 34 5.61 -0.88 -1.52
C VAL A 34 6.69 -1.93 -1.72
N PHE A 35 6.83 -2.80 -0.74
CA PHE A 35 7.80 -3.88 -0.73
C PHE A 35 7.08 -5.23 -0.65
N GLU A 36 7.61 -6.24 -1.34
CA GLU A 36 7.21 -7.65 -1.21
C GLU A 36 8.50 -8.44 -0.93
N ASP A 37 8.51 -9.28 0.11
CA ASP A 37 9.71 -10.00 0.56
C ASP A 37 10.95 -9.09 0.72
N GLY A 38 10.74 -7.85 1.20
CA GLY A 38 11.79 -6.84 1.38
C GLY A 38 12.31 -6.19 0.09
N LYS A 39 11.75 -6.51 -1.08
CA LYS A 39 12.11 -5.92 -2.37
C LYS A 39 11.11 -4.84 -2.76
N LEU A 40 11.60 -3.70 -3.26
CA LEU A 40 10.73 -2.64 -3.77
C LEU A 40 10.01 -3.11 -5.03
N VAL A 41 8.70 -3.29 -4.96
CA VAL A 41 7.87 -3.75 -6.09
C VAL A 41 7.14 -2.60 -6.78
N ALA A 42 6.70 -1.60 -6.01
CA ALA A 42 6.01 -0.44 -6.54
C ALA A 42 6.22 0.80 -5.67
N SER A 43 5.89 1.97 -6.20
CA SER A 43 5.83 3.21 -5.43
C SER A 43 4.74 4.12 -5.97
N PHE A 44 4.12 4.87 -5.06
CA PHE A 44 2.99 5.75 -5.34
C PHE A 44 3.27 7.18 -4.88
N GLU A 45 2.71 8.14 -5.62
CA GLU A 45 2.73 9.55 -5.30
C GLU A 45 1.31 10.07 -5.11
N PRO A 46 1.01 10.81 -4.03
CA PRO A 46 -0.26 11.53 -3.94
C PRO A 46 -0.23 12.75 -4.85
N ASP A 47 -1.31 12.98 -5.59
CA ASP A 47 -1.52 14.25 -6.29
C ASP A 47 -2.02 15.36 -5.36
N ALA A 48 -2.36 16.52 -5.93
CA ALA A 48 -2.88 17.66 -5.19
C ALA A 48 -4.21 17.39 -4.46
N GLN A 49 -4.92 16.30 -4.81
CA GLN A 49 -6.16 15.86 -4.18
C GLN A 49 -5.96 14.67 -3.23
N ASN A 50 -4.71 14.25 -2.99
CA ASN A 50 -4.33 13.03 -2.26
C ASN A 50 -4.77 11.73 -2.93
N VAL A 51 -5.03 11.75 -4.24
CA VAL A 51 -5.23 10.54 -5.03
C VAL A 51 -3.86 9.96 -5.35
N LEU A 52 -3.67 8.67 -5.11
CA LEU A 52 -2.41 7.98 -5.36
C LEU A 52 -2.28 7.59 -6.82
N HIS A 53 -1.18 8.04 -7.41
CA HIS A 53 -0.77 7.69 -8.75
C HIS A 53 0.45 6.79 -8.69
N LEU A 54 0.52 5.83 -9.63
CA LEU A 54 1.68 4.96 -9.78
C LEU A 54 2.89 5.79 -10.20
N CYS A 55 3.90 5.84 -9.33
CA CYS A 55 5.15 6.54 -9.59
C CYS A 55 6.17 5.61 -10.25
N LYS A 56 6.23 4.34 -9.80
CA LYS A 56 7.11 3.31 -10.37
C LYS A 56 6.51 1.92 -10.17
N ASN A 57 6.56 1.10 -11.22
CA ASN A 57 6.35 -0.34 -11.16
C ASN A 57 7.70 -1.03 -11.41
N ALA A 58 8.34 -1.54 -10.36
CA ALA A 58 9.70 -2.08 -10.45
C ALA A 58 9.71 -3.53 -10.93
N GLU A 59 8.78 -4.35 -10.42
CA GLU A 59 8.72 -5.79 -10.70
C GLU A 59 7.66 -6.17 -11.74
N GLY A 60 7.00 -5.19 -12.36
CA GLY A 60 5.98 -5.45 -13.38
C GLY A 60 4.71 -6.06 -12.79
N LEU A 61 4.29 -5.59 -11.61
CA LEU A 61 3.03 -5.99 -11.00
C LEU A 61 1.86 -5.75 -11.95
N ASP A 62 0.88 -6.64 -11.89
CA ASP A 62 -0.36 -6.54 -12.66
C ASP A 62 -1.12 -5.25 -12.31
N GLU A 63 -1.81 -4.69 -13.29
CA GLU A 63 -2.56 -3.44 -13.14
C GLU A 63 -3.63 -3.57 -12.03
N GLU A 64 -4.28 -4.73 -11.89
CA GLU A 64 -5.25 -4.99 -10.83
C GLU A 64 -4.62 -4.86 -9.44
N LEU A 65 -3.43 -5.45 -9.23
CA LEU A 65 -2.72 -5.37 -7.96
C LEU A 65 -2.29 -3.94 -7.65
N LEU A 66 -1.87 -3.18 -8.65
CA LEU A 66 -1.50 -1.78 -8.47
C LEU A 66 -2.69 -0.92 -8.06
N TYR A 67 -3.87 -1.14 -8.65
CA TYR A 67 -5.10 -0.47 -8.23
C TYR A 67 -5.50 -0.85 -6.81
N LEU A 68 -5.48 -2.14 -6.46
CA LEU A 68 -5.81 -2.60 -5.10
C LEU A 68 -4.83 -2.05 -4.05
N LEU A 69 -3.55 -1.94 -4.39
CA LEU A 69 -2.54 -1.31 -3.54
C LEU A 69 -2.84 0.17 -3.32
N ALA A 70 -3.14 0.92 -4.37
CA ALA A 70 -3.49 2.33 -4.26
C ALA A 70 -4.73 2.53 -3.38
N ASP A 71 -5.80 1.77 -3.63
CA ASP A 71 -7.05 1.83 -2.87
C ASP A 71 -6.83 1.55 -1.37
N GLN A 72 -6.05 0.52 -1.02
CA GLN A 72 -5.75 0.18 0.37
C GLN A 72 -4.91 1.24 1.08
N ILE A 73 -3.96 1.87 0.38
CA ILE A 73 -3.17 2.97 0.94
C ILE A 73 -4.07 4.20 1.12
N GLU A 74 -4.91 4.54 0.14
CA GLU A 74 -5.86 5.66 0.19
C GLU A 74 -6.90 5.52 1.30
N ALA A 75 -7.50 4.32 1.45
CA ALA A 75 -8.47 4.02 2.50
C ALA A 75 -7.88 4.32 3.89
N ARG A 76 -6.59 3.98 4.08
CA ARG A 76 -5.86 4.28 5.31
C ARG A 76 -5.59 5.78 5.49
N LEU A 77 -5.36 6.52 4.40
CA LEU A 77 -5.15 7.98 4.44
C LEU A 77 -6.44 8.76 4.73
N GLN A 78 -7.58 8.29 4.20
CA GLN A 78 -8.91 8.88 4.44
C GLN A 78 -9.41 8.62 5.87
N HIS A 79 -8.96 7.51 6.49
CA HIS A 79 -9.29 7.13 7.86
C HIS A 79 -8.06 7.22 8.78
N PRO A 80 -7.52 8.42 9.08
CA PRO A 80 -6.36 8.55 9.95
C PRO A 80 -6.63 8.13 11.42
N GLY A 81 -7.89 7.81 11.76
CA GLY A 81 -8.33 7.35 13.09
C GLY A 81 -8.44 5.84 13.26
N ASP A 82 -8.48 5.03 12.19
CA ASP A 82 -8.76 3.59 12.30
C ASP A 82 -7.48 2.76 12.44
N LYS A 83 -6.84 2.90 13.61
CA LYS A 83 -5.93 1.87 14.18
C LYS A 83 -6.70 0.60 14.61
N HIS A 84 -7.74 0.18 13.90
CA HIS A 84 -8.58 -0.93 14.31
C HIS A 84 -8.96 -1.84 13.13
N LEU A 85 -8.00 -2.66 12.71
CA LEU A 85 -8.32 -4.01 12.20
C LEU A 85 -7.55 -5.05 13.04
N LYS A 86 -7.76 -5.01 14.35
CA LYS A 86 -7.85 -6.24 15.13
C LYS A 86 -9.34 -6.48 15.25
N ASP A 87 -9.88 -7.43 14.51
CA ASP A 87 -11.12 -8.18 14.81
C ASP A 87 -11.60 -8.93 13.56
N PHE A 88 -10.73 -9.77 12.98
CA PHE A 88 -11.15 -10.93 12.20
C PHE A 88 -10.60 -12.17 12.88
N ASN A 89 -11.06 -12.42 14.10
CA ASN A 89 -11.06 -13.74 14.73
C ASN A 89 -11.84 -13.62 16.03
N ASN A 90 -13.12 -13.96 15.99
CA ASN A 90 -13.89 -14.57 17.08
C ASN A 90 -15.37 -14.58 16.68
N ASN A 91 -15.83 -15.65 16.02
CA ASN A 91 -16.91 -16.50 16.52
C ASN A 91 -17.25 -17.57 15.47
N ALA A 92 -16.64 -18.73 15.63
CA ALA A 92 -17.20 -19.99 15.15
C ALA A 92 -17.08 -20.98 16.30
N SER A 93 -18.08 -21.03 17.19
CA SER A 93 -18.44 -22.18 18.03
C SER A 93 -19.84 -22.01 18.59
#